data_AF-A0A840E1L6-F1
#
_entry.id   AF-A0A840E1L6-F1
#
_cell.length_a   1.000
_cell.length_b   1.000
_cell.length_c   1.000
_cell.angle_alpha   90.00
_cell.angle_beta   90.00
_cell.angle_gamma   90.00
#
_symmetry.space_group_name_H-M   'P 1'
#
loop_
_entity.id
_entity.type
_entity.pdbx_description
1 polymer ?
#
loop_
_entity_poly.entity_id
_entity_poly.type
_entity_poly.pdbx_seq_one_letter_code
_entity_poly.pdbx_strand_id
1 'polypeptide(L)'
;MEFMKKVMASLFVIALLFTPFVSSLEGAHYVYAKKAKPMDQKAFNKKVSELSKQIVYYKQYEKSYQSDLNNYRLYNAELFSQLFEEDTVANSDEEMLQYYLQLVKKFNDREDMLDDYLEPEEIDIISDNMYDVMVSTNNIDKLRQKIAQYDKNYNALVKAKNYDAAYKVKADTVTAYQKLVDILYNAIYLEAELYENLS
;
A
#
# COMPACT_ATOMS: atom_id res chain seq x y z
N MET A 1 9.32 -4.83 21.94
CA MET A 1 10.01 -6.12 21.64
C MET A 1 9.07 -7.29 21.34
N GLU A 2 7.99 -7.54 22.10
CA GLU A 2 7.05 -8.65 21.82
C GLU A 2 6.18 -8.42 20.56
N PHE A 3 5.90 -7.18 20.20
CA PHE A 3 5.14 -6.82 18.99
C PHE A 3 5.91 -7.17 17.70
N MET A 4 7.18 -6.77 17.62
CA MET A 4 8.12 -7.14 16.55
C MET A 4 8.27 -8.66 16.34
N LYS A 5 8.27 -9.44 17.43
CA LYS A 5 8.28 -10.91 17.33
C LYS A 5 7.00 -11.48 16.71
N LYS A 6 5.85 -10.84 16.93
CA LYS A 6 4.57 -11.24 16.31
C LYS A 6 4.51 -10.85 14.83
N VAL A 7 5.07 -9.70 14.44
CA VAL A 7 5.17 -9.27 13.04
C VAL A 7 6.12 -10.18 12.25
N MET A 8 7.30 -10.51 12.79
CA MET A 8 8.25 -11.44 12.15
C MET A 8 7.74 -12.88 12.10
N ALA A 9 7.03 -13.36 13.12
CA ALA A 9 6.41 -14.68 13.08
C ALA A 9 5.31 -14.78 12.00
N SER A 10 4.62 -13.67 11.71
CA SER A 10 3.62 -13.60 10.64
C SER A 10 4.26 -13.59 9.24
N LEU A 11 5.42 -12.91 9.09
CA LEU A 11 6.23 -12.90 7.86
C LEU A 11 6.72 -14.31 7.46
N PHE A 12 7.07 -15.15 8.43
CA PHE A 12 7.54 -16.52 8.16
C PHE A 12 6.43 -17.46 7.68
N VAL A 13 5.18 -17.22 8.10
CA VAL A 13 4.01 -18.00 7.66
C VAL A 13 3.60 -17.62 6.23
N ILE A 14 3.83 -16.36 5.83
CA ILE A 14 3.58 -15.90 4.46
C ILE A 14 4.58 -16.53 3.48
N ALA A 15 5.87 -16.59 3.82
CA ALA A 15 6.89 -17.16 2.92
C ALA A 15 6.69 -18.67 2.63
N LEU A 16 6.11 -19.44 3.56
CA LEU A 16 5.94 -20.89 3.42
C LEU A 16 4.71 -21.33 2.61
N LEU A 17 3.79 -20.42 2.28
CA LEU A 17 2.61 -20.73 1.45
C LEU A 17 2.81 -20.48 -0.05
N PHE A 18 4.00 -20.04 -0.48
CA PHE A 18 4.24 -19.51 -1.84
C PHE A 18 5.24 -20.26 -2.73
N THR A 19 5.57 -21.53 -2.49
CA THR A 19 6.26 -22.35 -3.51
C THR A 19 5.84 -23.82 -3.41
N PRO A 20 5.25 -24.48 -4.44
CA PRO A 20 5.39 -24.23 -5.88
C PRO A 20 4.06 -24.16 -6.66
N PHE A 21 3.69 -22.98 -7.19
CA PHE A 21 2.74 -22.90 -8.31
C PHE A 21 3.32 -22.21 -9.55
N VAL A 22 4.61 -21.86 -9.52
CA VAL A 22 5.29 -21.09 -10.57
C VAL A 22 6.13 -21.99 -11.50
N SER A 23 6.43 -23.23 -11.14
CA SER A 23 7.42 -24.07 -11.86
C SER A 23 6.85 -25.08 -12.87
N SER A 24 5.64 -24.92 -13.40
CA SER A 24 5.13 -25.80 -14.48
C SER A 24 4.79 -25.09 -15.80
N LEU A 25 5.14 -23.81 -15.97
CA LEU A 25 4.78 -23.03 -17.15
C LEU A 25 5.91 -22.81 -18.16
N GLU A 26 7.09 -23.37 -17.94
CA GLU A 26 8.20 -23.25 -18.88
C GLU A 26 8.51 -24.61 -19.53
N GLY A 27 8.10 -24.75 -20.78
CA GLY A 27 8.56 -25.83 -21.65
C GLY A 27 7.50 -26.82 -22.13
N ALA A 28 6.46 -26.37 -22.84
CA ALA A 28 5.67 -27.25 -23.70
C ALA A 28 5.57 -26.66 -25.11
N HIS A 29 6.26 -27.33 -26.03
CA HIS A 29 6.40 -27.11 -27.46
C HIS A 29 5.22 -26.42 -28.19
N TYR A 30 5.58 -25.45 -29.04
CA TYR A 30 4.74 -24.88 -30.09
C TYR A 30 4.24 -25.97 -31.05
N VAL A 31 3.03 -26.45 -30.83
CA VAL A 31 2.25 -27.22 -31.81
C VAL A 31 0.90 -26.53 -31.91
N TYR A 32 0.64 -25.89 -33.07
CA TYR A 32 -0.62 -25.25 -33.48
C TYR A 32 -1.69 -25.15 -32.39
N ALA A 33 -1.61 -24.09 -31.58
CA ALA A 33 -2.52 -23.86 -30.47
C ALA A 33 -3.96 -23.75 -31.01
N LYS A 34 -4.71 -24.85 -30.89
CA LYS A 34 -6.15 -24.91 -31.13
C LYS A 34 -6.77 -23.74 -30.37
N LYS A 35 -7.50 -22.85 -31.07
CA LYS A 35 -8.15 -21.67 -30.48
C LYS A 35 -8.84 -22.10 -29.19
N ALA A 36 -8.39 -21.55 -28.05
CA ALA A 36 -8.90 -21.96 -26.74
C ALA A 36 -10.43 -21.84 -26.74
N LYS A 37 -11.13 -22.88 -26.27
CA LYS A 37 -12.58 -22.82 -26.15
C LYS A 37 -12.94 -21.68 -25.19
N PRO A 38 -13.95 -20.85 -25.51
CA PRO A 38 -14.43 -19.82 -24.59
C PRO A 38 -14.78 -20.44 -23.24
N MET A 39 -14.46 -19.75 -22.16
CA MET A 39 -14.76 -20.20 -20.80
C MET A 39 -16.28 -20.28 -20.59
N ASP A 40 -16.78 -21.42 -20.12
CA ASP A 40 -18.19 -21.55 -19.74
C ASP A 40 -18.47 -20.91 -18.37
N GLN A 41 -19.75 -20.66 -18.09
CA GLN A 41 -20.19 -19.98 -16.87
C GLN A 41 -19.82 -20.77 -15.59
N LYS A 42 -19.82 -22.11 -15.62
CA LYS A 42 -19.50 -22.95 -14.46
C LYS A 42 -18.02 -22.86 -14.12
N ALA A 43 -17.16 -22.96 -15.13
CA ALA A 43 -15.72 -22.79 -15.00
C ALA A 43 -15.37 -21.36 -14.54
N PHE A 44 -16.03 -20.36 -15.12
CA PHE A 44 -15.90 -18.95 -14.73
C PHE A 44 -16.24 -18.73 -13.25
N ASN A 45 -17.42 -19.17 -12.80
CA ASN A 45 -17.86 -19.00 -11.42
C ASN A 45 -16.87 -19.63 -10.43
N LYS A 46 -16.35 -20.83 -10.74
CA LYS A 46 -15.36 -21.51 -9.90
C LYS A 46 -14.08 -20.67 -9.77
N LYS A 47 -13.52 -20.20 -10.90
CA LYS A 47 -12.27 -19.43 -10.90
C LYS A 47 -12.43 -18.05 -10.23
N VAL A 48 -13.55 -17.36 -10.48
CA VAL A 48 -13.82 -16.05 -9.88
C VAL A 48 -14.07 -16.14 -8.38
N SER A 49 -14.63 -17.25 -7.89
CA SER A 49 -14.82 -17.46 -6.44
C SER A 49 -13.48 -17.40 -5.69
N GLU A 50 -12.44 -18.07 -6.19
CA GLU A 50 -11.11 -18.05 -5.56
C GLU A 50 -10.48 -16.65 -5.61
N LEU A 51 -10.57 -15.95 -6.74
CA LEU A 51 -10.10 -14.55 -6.84
C LEU A 51 -10.87 -13.62 -5.90
N SER A 52 -12.17 -13.86 -5.70
CA SER A 52 -12.99 -13.03 -4.82
C SER A 52 -12.64 -13.20 -3.35
N LYS A 53 -12.24 -14.41 -2.93
CA LYS A 53 -11.71 -14.63 -1.57
C LYS A 53 -10.43 -13.81 -1.34
N GLN A 54 -9.54 -13.76 -2.32
CA GLN A 54 -8.32 -12.94 -2.24
C GLN A 54 -8.64 -11.44 -2.16
N ILE A 55 -9.62 -10.95 -2.93
CA ILE A 55 -10.06 -9.55 -2.83
C ILE A 55 -10.63 -9.25 -1.44
N VAL A 56 -11.44 -10.14 -0.87
CA VAL A 56 -11.97 -9.96 0.50
C VAL A 56 -10.83 -9.88 1.50
N TYR A 57 -9.85 -10.78 1.38
CA TYR A 57 -8.63 -10.76 2.19
C TYR A 57 -7.91 -9.41 2.07
N TYR A 58 -7.56 -8.96 0.86
CA TYR A 58 -6.85 -7.68 0.67
C TYR A 58 -7.65 -6.46 1.15
N LYS A 59 -8.97 -6.44 1.01
CA LYS A 59 -9.82 -5.35 1.55
C LYS A 59 -9.75 -5.24 3.08
N GLN A 60 -9.60 -6.36 3.77
CA GLN A 60 -9.42 -6.34 5.23
C GLN A 60 -8.07 -5.71 5.61
N TYR A 61 -6.99 -6.05 4.89
CA TYR A 61 -5.69 -5.44 5.08
C TYR A 61 -5.66 -3.96 4.68
N GLU A 62 -6.28 -3.58 3.56
CA GLU A 62 -6.40 -2.17 3.17
C GLU A 62 -7.04 -1.34 4.29
N LYS A 63 -8.14 -1.83 4.87
CA LYS A 63 -8.81 -1.16 5.99
C LYS A 63 -7.92 -1.07 7.23
N SER A 64 -7.27 -2.17 7.61
CA SER A 64 -6.38 -2.20 8.77
C SER A 64 -5.22 -1.23 8.58
N TYR A 65 -4.52 -1.32 7.46
CA TYR A 65 -3.34 -0.52 7.17
C TYR A 65 -3.69 0.97 6.98
N GLN A 66 -4.84 1.31 6.42
CA GLN A 66 -5.28 2.71 6.43
C GLN A 66 -5.47 3.24 7.86
N SER A 67 -6.00 2.43 8.76
CA SER A 67 -6.15 2.81 10.17
C SER A 67 -4.79 2.97 10.85
N ASP A 68 -3.87 2.03 10.62
CA ASP A 68 -2.52 2.07 11.20
C ASP A 68 -1.73 3.27 10.69
N LEU A 69 -1.80 3.56 9.39
CA LEU A 69 -1.17 4.72 8.76
C LEU A 69 -1.68 6.03 9.39
N ASN A 70 -3.01 6.15 9.56
CA ASN A 70 -3.60 7.31 10.20
C ASN A 70 -3.15 7.47 11.67
N ASN A 71 -2.96 6.37 12.41
CA ASN A 71 -2.49 6.43 13.78
C ASN A 71 -1.04 6.93 13.87
N TYR A 72 -0.13 6.39 13.05
CA TYR A 72 1.27 6.87 13.04
C TYR A 72 1.37 8.34 12.62
N ARG A 73 0.55 8.75 11.66
CA ARG A 73 0.42 10.16 11.28
C ARG A 73 0.03 11.07 12.43
N LEU A 74 -0.92 10.63 13.27
CA LEU A 74 -1.32 11.36 14.47
C LEU A 74 -0.19 11.39 15.51
N TYR A 75 0.52 10.28 15.71
CA TYR A 75 1.66 10.22 16.62
C TYR A 75 2.80 11.12 16.18
N ASN A 76 3.13 11.12 14.88
CA ASN A 76 4.11 12.04 14.32
C ASN A 76 3.63 13.49 14.50
N ALA A 77 2.39 13.82 14.19
CA ALA A 77 1.89 15.19 14.35
C ALA A 77 1.99 15.68 15.80
N GLU A 78 1.67 14.82 16.77
CA GLU A 78 1.80 15.12 18.20
C GLU A 78 3.27 15.29 18.61
N LEU A 79 4.16 14.41 18.14
CA LEU A 79 5.59 14.47 18.45
C LEU A 79 6.24 15.75 17.91
N PHE A 80 5.94 16.12 16.66
CA PHE A 80 6.38 17.38 16.08
C PHE A 80 5.81 18.58 16.86
N SER A 81 4.53 18.56 17.24
CA SER A 81 3.94 19.62 18.07
C SER A 81 4.66 19.76 19.43
N GLN A 82 5.04 18.65 20.06
CA GLN A 82 5.79 18.67 21.33
C GLN A 82 7.22 19.18 21.15
N LEU A 83 7.93 18.72 20.12
CA LEU A 83 9.30 19.15 19.82
C LEU A 83 9.37 20.65 19.50
N PHE A 84 8.30 21.21 18.93
CA PHE A 84 8.32 22.56 18.36
C PHE A 84 7.37 23.55 19.02
N GLU A 85 6.68 23.16 20.10
CA GLU A 85 5.72 24.00 20.85
C GLU A 85 4.65 24.67 19.95
N GLU A 86 4.35 24.08 18.78
CA GLU A 86 3.34 24.57 17.84
C GLU A 86 2.01 23.82 18.05
N ASP A 87 0.87 24.51 17.95
CA ASP A 87 -0.44 23.85 17.98
C ASP A 87 -0.55 22.84 16.82
N THR A 88 -0.95 21.59 17.10
CA THR A 88 -1.23 20.59 16.07
C THR A 88 -2.31 21.09 15.11
N VAL A 89 -1.96 21.38 13.86
CA VAL A 89 -2.92 21.68 12.81
C VAL A 89 -2.78 20.67 11.68
N ALA A 90 -3.75 19.77 11.55
CA ALA A 90 -3.87 18.95 10.34
C ALA A 90 -5.31 18.51 10.11
N ASN A 91 -5.91 18.94 8.99
CA ASN A 91 -7.22 18.45 8.54
C ASN A 91 -7.11 17.56 7.28
N SER A 92 -5.92 17.39 6.67
CA SER A 92 -5.67 16.54 5.49
C SER A 92 -4.19 16.10 5.32
N ASP A 93 -3.95 15.05 4.52
CA ASP A 93 -2.61 14.50 4.23
C ASP A 93 -1.66 15.52 3.57
N GLU A 94 -2.19 16.38 2.70
CA GLU A 94 -1.42 17.40 2.00
C GLU A 94 -1.09 18.59 2.92
N GLU A 95 -2.00 18.95 3.84
CA GLU A 95 -1.71 19.95 4.87
C GLU A 95 -0.68 19.46 5.89
N MET A 96 -0.71 18.19 6.27
CA MET A 96 0.35 17.60 7.10
C MET A 96 1.70 17.69 6.41
N LEU A 97 1.81 17.26 5.15
CA LEU A 97 3.06 17.36 4.42
C LEU A 97 3.55 18.81 4.32
N GLN A 98 2.66 19.76 4.00
CA GLN A 98 3.04 21.17 3.93
C GLN A 98 3.49 21.69 5.29
N TYR A 99 2.84 21.28 6.38
CA TYR A 99 3.24 21.61 7.73
C TYR A 99 4.66 21.09 8.03
N TYR A 100 4.93 19.83 7.75
CA TYR A 100 6.24 19.24 8.00
C TYR A 100 7.33 19.80 7.08
N LEU A 101 7.06 20.00 5.78
CA LEU A 101 8.01 20.63 4.85
C LEU A 101 8.30 22.09 5.25
N GLN A 102 7.32 22.81 5.77
CA GLN A 102 7.52 24.15 6.31
C GLN A 102 8.37 24.13 7.59
N LEU A 103 8.18 23.14 8.46
CA LEU A 103 9.03 22.92 9.63
C LEU A 103 10.46 22.62 9.21
N VAL A 104 10.70 21.62 8.35
CA VAL A 104 12.03 21.29 7.78
C VAL A 104 12.70 22.51 7.14
N LYS A 105 11.94 23.31 6.38
CA LYS A 105 12.47 24.53 5.76
C LYS A 105 12.80 25.62 6.80
N LYS A 106 11.94 25.84 7.80
CA LYS A 106 12.22 26.77 8.91
C LYS A 106 13.51 26.38 9.64
N PHE A 107 13.83 25.09 9.73
CA PHE A 107 15.09 24.59 10.31
C PHE A 107 16.29 24.90 9.43
N ASN A 108 16.22 24.57 8.14
CA ASN A 108 17.32 24.80 7.22
C ASN A 108 17.68 26.30 7.07
N ASP A 109 16.70 27.19 7.30
CA ASP A 109 16.87 28.64 7.26
C ASP A 109 17.32 29.26 8.61
N ARG A 110 17.35 28.50 9.72
CA ARG A 110 17.80 28.95 11.06
C ARG A 110 18.91 28.04 11.62
N GLU A 111 20.15 28.33 11.23
CA GLU A 111 21.37 27.63 11.69
C GLU A 111 21.54 27.59 13.23
N ASP A 112 20.82 28.43 13.99
CA ASP A 112 21.00 28.63 15.43
C ASP A 112 20.01 27.87 16.34
N MET A 113 19.04 27.13 15.79
CA MET A 113 18.10 26.29 16.56
C MET A 113 18.17 24.79 16.23
N LEU A 114 18.97 24.39 15.23
CA LEU A 114 19.04 23.01 14.76
C LEU A 114 19.93 22.11 15.64
N ASP A 115 21.11 22.61 16.00
CA ASP A 115 22.11 21.88 16.79
C ASP A 115 21.59 21.44 18.18
N ASP A 116 20.53 22.08 18.69
CA ASP A 116 19.94 21.76 19.99
C ASP A 116 18.87 20.64 19.94
N TYR A 117 18.37 20.26 18.75
CA TYR A 117 17.22 19.35 18.62
C TYR A 117 17.40 18.19 17.64
N LEU A 118 18.07 18.39 16.49
CA LEU A 118 18.26 17.34 15.48
C LEU A 118 19.60 17.53 14.75
N GLU A 119 20.34 16.45 14.58
CA GLU A 119 21.53 16.41 13.74
C GLU A 119 21.15 16.61 12.26
N PRO A 120 21.99 17.24 11.41
CA PRO A 120 21.69 17.43 9.99
C PRO A 120 21.29 16.15 9.24
N GLU A 121 21.89 15.01 9.59
CA GLU A 121 21.57 13.71 9.01
C GLU A 121 20.14 13.23 9.35
N GLU A 122 19.62 13.61 10.51
CA GLU A 122 18.26 13.28 10.94
C GLU A 122 17.23 14.10 10.16
N ILE A 123 17.54 15.36 9.84
CA ILE A 123 16.70 16.22 8.98
C ILE A 123 16.56 15.62 7.58
N ASP A 124 17.66 15.15 7.00
CA ASP A 124 17.66 14.52 5.66
C ASP A 124 16.82 13.24 5.66
N ILE A 125 16.97 12.38 6.67
CA ILE A 125 16.16 11.15 6.84
C ILE A 125 14.67 11.49 6.97
N ILE A 126 14.31 12.50 7.78
CA ILE A 126 12.93 12.96 7.92
C ILE A 126 12.40 13.40 6.56
N SER A 127 13.11 14.29 5.85
CA SER A 127 12.69 14.82 4.56
C SER A 127 12.46 13.71 3.51
N ASP A 128 13.36 12.72 3.44
CA ASP A 128 13.25 11.59 2.51
C ASP A 128 12.07 10.69 2.84
N ASN A 129 11.91 10.29 4.12
CA ASN A 129 10.78 9.45 4.55
C ASN A 129 9.43 10.13 4.27
N MET A 130 9.36 11.43 4.51
CA MET A 130 8.18 12.24 4.25
C MET A 130 7.80 12.33 2.78
N TYR A 131 8.80 12.53 1.92
CA TYR A 131 8.61 12.52 0.48
C TYR A 131 8.08 11.16 0.00
N ASP A 132 8.66 10.06 0.49
CA ASP A 132 8.25 8.70 0.11
C ASP A 132 6.84 8.34 0.61
N VAL A 133 6.44 8.82 1.78
CA VAL A 133 5.06 8.72 2.28
C VAL A 133 4.07 9.47 1.38
N MET A 134 4.41 10.69 0.94
CA MET A 134 3.57 11.44 0.00
C MET A 134 3.42 10.70 -1.33
N VAL A 135 4.53 10.22 -1.90
CA VAL A 135 4.52 9.46 -3.16
C VAL A 135 3.64 8.21 -3.01
N SER A 136 3.77 7.50 -1.88
CA SER A 136 2.95 6.33 -1.54
C SER A 136 1.46 6.68 -1.47
N THR A 137 1.10 7.78 -0.79
CA THR A 137 -0.28 8.26 -0.66
C THR A 137 -0.91 8.64 -2.00
N ASN A 138 -0.17 9.36 -2.84
CA ASN A 138 -0.62 9.70 -4.21
C ASN A 138 -0.85 8.45 -5.08
N ASN A 139 -0.04 7.41 -4.89
CA ASN A 139 -0.18 6.15 -5.62
C ASN A 139 -1.37 5.32 -5.11
N ILE A 140 -1.68 5.39 -3.81
CA ILE A 140 -2.86 4.75 -3.19
C ILE A 140 -4.16 5.24 -3.87
N ASP A 141 -4.35 6.55 -4.02
CA ASP A 141 -5.57 7.09 -4.62
C ASP A 141 -5.73 6.74 -6.10
N LYS A 142 -4.64 6.81 -6.87
CA LYS A 142 -4.63 6.36 -8.28
C LYS A 142 -5.00 4.89 -8.40
N LEU A 143 -4.52 4.03 -7.49
CA LEU A 143 -4.87 2.61 -7.47
C LEU A 143 -6.33 2.38 -7.09
N ARG A 144 -6.87 3.10 -6.10
CA ARG A 144 -8.30 3.02 -5.73
C ARG A 144 -9.21 3.40 -6.90
N GLN A 145 -8.90 4.48 -7.61
CA GLN A 145 -9.65 4.88 -8.80
C GLN A 145 -9.58 3.80 -9.90
N LYS A 146 -8.41 3.20 -10.11
CA LYS A 146 -8.22 2.12 -11.08
C LYS A 146 -8.99 0.85 -10.71
N ILE A 147 -9.02 0.48 -9.43
CA ILE A 147 -9.80 -0.64 -8.90
C ILE A 147 -11.30 -0.41 -9.14
N ALA A 148 -11.80 0.80 -8.87
CA ALA A 148 -13.19 1.16 -9.13
C ALA A 148 -13.56 1.02 -10.62
N GLN A 149 -12.64 1.39 -11.52
CA GLN A 149 -12.83 1.21 -12.96
C GLN A 149 -12.85 -0.27 -13.35
N TYR A 150 -12.01 -1.12 -12.73
CA TYR A 150 -12.04 -2.56 -12.95
C TYR A 150 -13.37 -3.19 -12.54
N ASP A 151 -13.92 -2.81 -11.39
CA ASP A 151 -15.22 -3.33 -10.92
C ASP A 151 -16.36 -2.95 -11.88
N LYS A 152 -16.34 -1.72 -12.42
CA LYS A 152 -17.28 -1.28 -13.46
C LYS A 152 -17.16 -2.12 -14.74
N ASN A 153 -15.93 -2.32 -15.22
CA ASN A 153 -15.65 -3.10 -16.43
C ASN A 153 -16.04 -4.58 -16.27
N TYR A 154 -15.72 -5.18 -15.11
CA TYR A 154 -16.07 -6.55 -14.78
C TYR A 154 -17.58 -6.80 -14.89
N ASN A 155 -18.40 -5.95 -14.27
CA ASN A 155 -19.85 -6.09 -14.28
C ASN A 155 -20.45 -6.00 -15.70
N ALA A 156 -19.91 -5.13 -16.55
CA ALA A 156 -20.31 -5.03 -17.95
C ALA A 156 -19.99 -6.31 -18.74
N LEU A 157 -18.79 -6.87 -18.54
CA LEU A 157 -18.35 -8.09 -19.23
C LEU A 157 -19.13 -9.34 -18.80
N VAL A 158 -19.47 -9.46 -17.52
CA VAL A 158 -20.34 -10.54 -17.01
C VAL A 158 -21.74 -10.47 -17.64
N LYS A 159 -22.34 -9.27 -17.72
CA LYS A 159 -23.65 -9.08 -18.38
C LYS A 159 -23.61 -9.44 -19.86
N ALA A 160 -22.50 -9.12 -20.53
CA ALA A 160 -22.25 -9.49 -21.93
C ALA A 160 -21.87 -10.98 -22.11
N LYS A 161 -21.78 -11.77 -21.04
CA LYS A 161 -21.34 -13.18 -21.04
C LYS A 161 -19.93 -13.37 -21.61
N ASN A 162 -19.09 -12.35 -21.55
CA ASN A 162 -17.69 -12.42 -21.96
C ASN A 162 -16.82 -12.87 -20.78
N TYR A 163 -16.92 -14.15 -20.43
CA TYR A 163 -16.36 -14.70 -19.20
C TYR A 163 -14.83 -14.72 -19.16
N ASP A 164 -14.15 -14.92 -20.30
CA ASP A 164 -12.69 -14.85 -20.37
C ASP A 164 -12.17 -13.44 -20.05
N ALA A 165 -12.78 -12.42 -20.64
CA ALA A 165 -12.41 -11.03 -20.37
C ALA A 165 -12.79 -10.60 -18.94
N ALA A 166 -13.96 -11.03 -18.45
CA ALA A 166 -14.38 -10.76 -17.07
C ALA A 166 -13.41 -11.40 -16.06
N TYR A 167 -12.98 -12.64 -16.30
CA TYR A 167 -12.01 -13.32 -15.45
C TYR A 167 -10.66 -12.59 -15.44
N LYS A 168 -10.16 -12.16 -16.60
CA LYS A 168 -8.94 -11.36 -16.69
C LYS A 168 -9.05 -10.07 -15.87
N VAL A 169 -10.13 -9.30 -16.04
CA VAL A 169 -10.34 -8.07 -15.25
C VAL A 169 -10.34 -8.39 -13.76
N LYS A 170 -10.97 -9.49 -13.34
CA LYS A 170 -10.98 -9.88 -11.93
C LYS A 170 -9.59 -10.24 -11.39
N ALA A 171 -8.76 -10.88 -12.20
CA ALA A 171 -7.36 -11.16 -11.84
C ALA A 171 -6.54 -9.85 -11.75
N ASP A 172 -6.73 -8.93 -12.69
CA ASP A 172 -6.09 -7.61 -12.66
C ASP A 172 -6.52 -6.80 -11.42
N THR A 173 -7.78 -6.94 -10.97
CA THR A 173 -8.27 -6.37 -9.71
C THR A 173 -7.53 -6.95 -8.49
N VAL A 174 -7.29 -8.25 -8.45
CA VAL A 174 -6.51 -8.90 -7.37
C VAL A 174 -5.10 -8.31 -7.31
N THR A 175 -4.41 -8.22 -8.45
CA THR A 175 -3.05 -7.64 -8.52
C THR A 175 -3.03 -6.17 -8.10
N ALA A 176 -4.07 -5.40 -8.44
CA ALA A 176 -4.16 -4.01 -8.00
C ALA A 176 -4.37 -3.88 -6.48
N TYR A 177 -5.20 -4.75 -5.88
CA TYR A 177 -5.38 -4.80 -4.44
C TYR A 177 -4.11 -5.21 -3.69
N GLN A 178 -3.37 -6.19 -4.20
CA GLN A 178 -2.08 -6.58 -3.62
C GLN A 178 -1.12 -5.38 -3.59
N LYS A 179 -0.93 -4.70 -4.73
CA LYS A 179 -0.08 -3.50 -4.81
C LYS A 179 -0.53 -2.39 -3.86
N LEU A 180 -1.84 -2.20 -3.70
CA LEU A 180 -2.40 -1.22 -2.78
C LEU A 180 -2.01 -1.53 -1.33
N VAL A 181 -2.15 -2.80 -0.93
CA VAL A 181 -1.78 -3.26 0.42
C VAL A 181 -0.26 -3.14 0.65
N ASP A 182 0.56 -3.46 -0.36
CA ASP A 182 2.02 -3.32 -0.27
C ASP A 182 2.46 -1.85 -0.08
N ILE A 183 1.85 -0.92 -0.83
CA ILE A 183 2.14 0.52 -0.69
C ILE A 183 1.69 1.06 0.67
N LEU A 184 0.51 0.64 1.15
CA LEU A 184 0.04 1.02 2.48
C LEU A 184 0.97 0.52 3.58
N TYR A 185 1.45 -0.72 3.47
CA TYR A 185 2.41 -1.29 4.41
C TYR A 185 3.72 -0.50 4.45
N ASN A 186 4.29 -0.17 3.28
CA ASN A 186 5.51 0.63 3.22
C ASN A 186 5.31 2.04 3.79
N ALA A 187 4.17 2.69 3.53
CA ALA A 187 3.88 4.00 4.12
C ALA A 187 3.81 3.94 5.66
N ILE A 188 3.21 2.88 6.22
CA ILE A 188 3.22 2.66 7.68
C ILE A 188 4.64 2.48 8.21
N TYR A 189 5.45 1.69 7.52
CA TYR A 189 6.83 1.44 7.93
C TYR A 189 7.64 2.74 8.01
N LEU A 190 7.53 3.59 7.00
CA LEU A 190 8.22 4.89 6.97
C LEU A 190 7.73 5.84 8.07
N GLU A 191 6.41 5.90 8.29
CA GLU A 191 5.84 6.73 9.37
C GLU A 191 6.20 6.20 10.76
N ALA A 192 6.35 4.88 10.92
CA ALA A 192 6.82 4.26 12.15
C ALA A 192 8.31 4.53 12.39
N GLU A 193 9.16 4.42 11.36
CA GLU A 193 10.58 4.79 11.46
C GLU A 193 10.75 6.27 11.82
N LEU A 194 9.92 7.15 11.25
CA LEU A 194 9.92 8.57 11.59
C LEU A 194 9.61 8.77 13.08
N TYR A 195 8.59 8.08 13.61
CA TYR A 195 8.24 8.15 15.03
C TYR A 195 9.36 7.60 15.92
N GLU A 196 9.90 6.43 15.61
CA GLU A 196 10.93 5.76 16.43
C GLU A 196 12.25 6.54 16.48
N ASN A 197 12.63 7.24 15.40
CA ASN A 197 13.86 8.05 15.38
C ASN A 197 13.71 9.38 16.14
N LEU A 198 12.49 9.88 16.31
CA LEU A 198 12.21 11.17 16.93
C LEU A 198 11.76 11.06 18.41
N SER A 199 11.44 9.86 18.91
CA SER A 199 10.90 9.59 20.25
C SER A 199 11.94 9.09 21.26
#